data_AF-A0A1Z5KEZ6-F1
#
_entry.id   AF-A0A1Z5KEZ6-F1
#
_cell.length_a   1.000
_cell.length_b   1.000
_cell.length_c   1.000
_cell.angle_alpha   90.00
_cell.angle_beta   90.00
_cell.angle_gamma   90.00
#
_symmetry.space_group_name_H-M   'P 1'
#
loop_
_entity.id
_entity.type
_entity.pdbx_description
1 polymer ?
#
loop_
_entity_poly.entity_id
_entity_poly.type
_entity_poly.pdbx_seq_one_letter_code
_entity_poly.pdbx_strand_id
1 'polypeptide(L)'
;MRANHHFVAWATLLILIISTVLRHRNVHAFVPSLPSCSFSPLHVSRSSSSSNSGRRNHDDEDEEQRYQAALAHNKIRTDVKNFLTQRAIQSFIFLLVQCRDPHTVRWMENTYEFRNMESYHGTGAFNLTKWKTWDSILDDMLHQPKDCVIVQAKRRGKGHGGWSANNPYLEERFVEFRIDIDPVSLASRILSVREQIAREWMEDLVTLRTANDQILDSYYDMGRAAREDESSSSSSKDSEENVEQLVTPYSGIDEKQRRVFDRNAMLMLTSTMIFKAFASSPQRQGNFDLLYLLLTQESLHRVLREYRESGDEREVSYEWLKGFYLARVGSFFDGHQDYGRADDFLEELLLAPPSTKELSSSRIGLIDPLRIAEDIITMRSVVAEEWKTEIASVPEDHMGLRKKLLSKQMGSYDPLVEQESSTPRSSLEDENDGVFQ
;
A
#
# COMPACT_ATOMS: atom_id res chain seq x y z
N MET A 1 -2.65 36.49 32.63
CA MET A 1 -3.60 35.85 31.68
C MET A 1 -3.32 36.10 30.20
N ARG A 2 -2.76 37.24 29.76
CA ARG A 2 -2.43 37.46 28.32
C ARG A 2 -1.28 36.61 27.76
N ALA A 3 -0.38 36.08 28.60
CA ALA A 3 0.75 35.26 28.17
C ALA A 3 0.35 33.85 27.67
N ASN A 4 -0.78 33.30 28.13
CA ASN A 4 -1.18 31.93 27.76
C ASN A 4 -1.77 31.84 26.34
N HIS A 5 -2.36 32.92 25.82
CA HIS A 5 -2.93 32.91 24.47
C HIS A 5 -1.86 32.92 23.36
N HIS A 6 -0.72 33.57 23.60
CA HIS A 6 0.39 33.55 22.65
C HIS A 6 1.04 32.17 22.54
N PHE A 7 1.19 31.45 23.66
CA PHE A 7 1.78 30.11 23.66
C PHE A 7 0.92 29.10 22.89
N VAL A 8 -0.42 29.16 23.05
CA VAL A 8 -1.35 28.28 22.34
C VAL A 8 -1.33 28.55 20.83
N ALA A 9 -1.28 29.82 20.40
CA ALA A 9 -1.20 30.18 18.99
C ALA A 9 0.11 29.75 18.31
N TRP A 10 1.24 29.83 19.03
CA TRP A 10 2.53 29.35 18.50
C TRP A 10 2.60 27.82 18.44
N ALA A 11 2.02 27.12 19.42
CA ALA A 11 1.94 25.66 19.41
C ALA A 11 1.07 25.14 18.26
N THR A 12 -0.08 25.76 17.97
CA THR A 12 -0.94 25.36 16.85
C THR A 12 -0.30 25.66 15.48
N LEU A 13 0.39 26.79 15.35
CA LEU A 13 1.14 27.10 14.12
C LEU A 13 2.29 26.11 13.89
N LEU A 14 3.03 25.74 14.95
CA LEU A 14 4.12 24.77 14.85
C LEU A 14 3.60 23.37 14.46
N ILE A 15 2.46 22.95 15.03
CA ILE A 15 1.81 21.68 14.65
C ILE A 15 1.38 21.72 13.19
N LEU A 16 0.78 22.82 12.71
CA LEU A 16 0.38 22.97 11.31
C LEU A 16 1.58 22.96 10.35
N ILE A 17 2.70 23.60 10.72
CA ILE A 17 3.93 23.60 9.92
C ILE A 17 4.57 22.20 9.90
N ILE A 18 4.62 21.50 11.04
CA ILE A 18 5.15 20.13 11.10
C ILE A 18 4.26 19.17 10.30
N SER A 19 2.93 19.30 10.39
CA SER A 19 1.99 18.49 9.61
C SER A 19 2.06 18.76 8.10
N THR A 20 2.36 20.00 7.68
CA THR A 20 2.54 20.34 6.26
C THR A 20 3.89 19.92 5.71
N VAL A 21 4.97 20.05 6.49
CA VAL A 21 6.32 19.60 6.09
C VAL A 21 6.42 18.07 6.06
N LEU A 22 5.73 17.36 6.97
CA LEU A 22 5.67 15.89 6.94
C LEU A 22 4.75 15.35 5.82
N ARG A 23 3.78 16.14 5.32
CA ARG A 23 2.98 15.79 4.13
C ARG A 23 3.73 15.87 2.80
N HIS A 24 4.89 16.51 2.74
CA HIS A 24 5.58 16.78 1.47
C HIS A 24 6.71 15.82 1.10
N ARG A 25 6.94 14.74 1.86
CA ARG A 25 7.72 13.59 1.37
C ARG A 25 6.78 12.48 0.89
N ASN A 26 6.04 12.78 -0.18
CA ASN A 26 5.26 11.78 -0.88
C ASN A 26 6.20 10.76 -1.52
N VAL A 27 6.14 9.52 -1.05
CA VAL A 27 6.55 8.36 -1.85
C VAL A 27 5.46 8.23 -2.89
N HIS A 28 5.66 8.85 -4.05
CA HIS A 28 4.69 8.83 -5.14
C HIS A 28 4.45 7.37 -5.59
N ALA A 29 3.22 6.85 -5.51
CA ALA A 29 2.82 5.87 -6.51
C ALA A 29 2.90 6.56 -7.86
N PHE A 30 3.94 6.24 -8.60
CA PHE A 30 4.14 6.74 -9.94
C PHE A 30 3.23 5.94 -10.88
N VAL A 31 1.96 6.35 -10.96
CA VAL A 31 1.22 6.23 -12.22
C VAL A 31 1.88 7.26 -13.14
N PRO A 32 2.23 6.94 -14.39
CA PRO A 32 2.83 7.94 -15.25
C PRO A 32 1.75 9.01 -15.44
N SER A 33 1.93 10.15 -14.76
CA SER A 33 1.21 11.34 -15.16
C SER A 33 1.70 11.61 -16.57
N LEU A 34 0.82 11.42 -17.56
CA LEU A 34 0.93 12.20 -18.77
C LEU A 34 1.16 13.65 -18.30
N PRO A 35 2.09 14.42 -18.90
CA PRO A 35 2.04 15.86 -18.70
C PRO A 35 0.58 16.22 -18.96
N SER A 36 -0.08 16.75 -17.93
CA SER A 36 -1.39 17.33 -18.13
C SER A 36 -1.17 18.29 -19.29
N CYS A 37 -1.78 18.01 -20.44
CA CYS A 37 -2.01 19.03 -21.41
C CYS A 37 -2.80 20.08 -20.62
N SER A 38 -2.09 21.05 -20.06
CA SER A 38 -2.67 22.26 -19.53
C SER A 38 -3.36 22.85 -20.74
N PHE A 39 -4.65 22.54 -20.89
CA PHE A 39 -5.56 23.25 -21.76
C PHE A 39 -5.60 24.68 -21.25
N SER A 40 -4.58 25.45 -21.64
CA SER A 40 -4.68 26.89 -21.66
C SER A 40 -5.83 27.19 -22.61
N PRO A 41 -6.82 28.00 -22.22
CA PRO A 41 -7.90 28.41 -23.11
C PRO A 41 -7.27 28.99 -24.37
N LEU A 42 -7.54 28.37 -25.52
CA LEU A 42 -6.99 28.74 -26.83
C LEU A 42 -7.28 30.22 -27.11
N HIS A 43 -6.26 31.06 -26.96
CA HIS A 43 -6.25 32.39 -27.55
C HIS A 43 -6.01 32.20 -29.06
N VAL A 44 -7.09 32.23 -29.83
CA VAL A 44 -7.10 32.07 -31.30
C VAL A 44 -6.26 33.19 -31.92
N SER A 45 -4.97 32.92 -32.10
CA SER A 45 -4.04 33.79 -32.80
C SER A 45 -3.77 33.16 -34.16
N ARG A 46 -4.57 33.61 -35.12
CA ARG A 46 -4.53 33.21 -36.53
C ARG A 46 -3.18 33.61 -37.11
N SER A 47 -2.24 32.68 -37.21
CA SER A 47 -0.98 32.90 -37.92
C SER A 47 -0.63 31.70 -38.80
N SER A 48 0.00 32.06 -39.91
CA SER A 48 0.19 31.35 -41.17
C SER A 48 0.92 30.01 -41.09
N SER A 49 0.40 29.09 -41.88
CA SER A 49 0.96 27.81 -42.35
C SER A 49 2.46 27.83 -42.61
N SER A 50 3.24 27.16 -41.76
CA SER A 50 4.51 26.53 -42.14
C SER A 50 4.44 25.03 -41.84
N SER A 51 4.51 24.23 -42.88
CA SER A 51 4.55 22.77 -42.88
C SER A 51 5.78 22.25 -42.14
N ASN A 52 5.63 21.90 -40.86
CA ASN A 52 6.66 21.30 -40.04
C ASN A 52 6.23 19.87 -39.63
N SER A 53 6.29 18.94 -40.59
CA SER A 53 5.82 17.55 -40.45
C SER A 53 6.87 16.59 -39.84
N GLY A 54 8.04 17.09 -39.42
CA GLY A 54 9.16 16.24 -38.99
C GLY A 54 9.33 16.00 -37.49
N ARG A 55 8.47 16.56 -36.61
CA ARG A 55 8.68 16.53 -35.15
C ARG A 55 7.78 15.59 -34.34
N ARG A 56 6.77 14.95 -34.93
CA ARG A 56 5.81 14.13 -34.16
C ARG A 56 6.35 12.78 -33.70
N ASN A 57 7.23 12.14 -34.48
CA ASN A 57 7.64 10.76 -34.17
C ASN A 57 8.51 10.64 -32.90
N HIS A 58 9.15 11.72 -32.44
CA HIS A 58 10.00 11.64 -31.24
C HIS A 58 9.18 11.63 -29.94
N ASP A 59 8.02 12.29 -29.93
CA ASP A 59 7.19 12.40 -28.72
C ASP A 59 6.49 11.05 -28.40
N ASP A 60 6.17 10.25 -29.42
CA ASP A 60 5.47 8.97 -29.25
C ASP A 60 6.36 7.86 -28.64
N GLU A 61 7.64 7.78 -29.04
CA GLU A 61 8.59 6.80 -28.49
C GLU A 61 8.88 7.05 -27.00
N ASP A 62 8.98 8.32 -26.61
CA ASP A 62 9.18 8.73 -25.22
C ASP A 62 7.97 8.39 -24.34
N GLU A 63 6.75 8.48 -24.88
CA GLU A 63 5.51 8.16 -24.15
C GLU A 63 5.41 6.66 -23.86
N GLU A 64 5.67 5.81 -24.86
CA GLU A 64 5.59 4.36 -24.68
C GLU A 64 6.66 3.87 -23.69
N GLN A 65 7.88 4.41 -23.74
CA GLN A 65 8.91 4.08 -22.75
C GLN A 65 8.50 4.46 -21.32
N ARG A 66 7.91 5.65 -21.12
CA ARG A 66 7.39 6.08 -19.81
C ARG A 66 6.28 5.17 -19.31
N TYR A 67 5.39 4.74 -20.21
CA TYR A 67 4.34 3.79 -19.88
C TYR A 67 4.92 2.46 -19.42
N GLN A 68 5.84 1.88 -20.20
CA GLN A 68 6.48 0.59 -19.86
C GLN A 68 7.24 0.67 -18.53
N ALA A 69 7.95 1.76 -18.28
CA ALA A 69 8.63 1.98 -17.00
C ALA A 69 7.65 2.02 -15.83
N ALA A 70 6.53 2.73 -15.97
CA ALA A 70 5.53 2.80 -14.92
C ALA A 70 4.76 1.47 -14.75
N LEU A 71 4.54 0.72 -15.82
CA LEU A 71 3.98 -0.62 -15.78
C LEU A 71 4.87 -1.56 -14.98
N ALA A 72 6.18 -1.54 -15.26
CA ALA A 72 7.16 -2.32 -14.51
C ALA A 72 7.20 -1.91 -13.03
N HIS A 73 7.16 -0.61 -12.74
CA HIS A 73 7.11 -0.11 -11.37
C HIS A 73 5.83 -0.56 -10.63
N ASN A 74 4.67 -0.42 -11.27
CA ASN A 74 3.39 -0.86 -10.70
C ASN A 74 3.40 -2.36 -10.43
N LYS A 75 3.91 -3.17 -11.37
CA LYS A 75 4.05 -4.62 -11.19
C LYS A 75 4.92 -4.97 -9.97
N ILE A 76 6.00 -4.24 -9.72
CA ILE A 76 6.83 -4.45 -8.52
C ILE A 76 6.09 -4.00 -7.24
N ARG A 77 5.31 -2.91 -7.32
CA ARG A 77 4.52 -2.36 -6.20
C ARG A 77 3.36 -3.27 -5.80
N THR A 78 2.71 -3.89 -6.76
CA THR A 78 1.58 -4.81 -6.56
C THR A 78 2.02 -6.27 -6.49
N ASP A 79 3.32 -6.57 -6.51
CA ASP A 79 3.83 -7.92 -6.33
C ASP A 79 3.49 -8.46 -4.94
N VAL A 80 2.70 -9.53 -4.92
CA VAL A 80 2.24 -10.18 -3.70
C VAL A 80 3.40 -10.77 -2.90
N LYS A 81 4.50 -11.18 -3.53
CA LYS A 81 5.66 -11.75 -2.83
C LYS A 81 6.44 -10.67 -2.09
N ASN A 82 6.66 -9.51 -2.71
CA ASN A 82 7.22 -8.33 -2.06
C ASN A 82 6.34 -7.87 -0.89
N PHE A 83 5.03 -7.78 -1.11
CA PHE A 83 4.09 -7.38 -0.07
C PHE A 83 4.05 -8.36 1.10
N LEU A 84 4.10 -9.67 0.84
CA LEU A 84 4.20 -10.71 1.86
C LEU A 84 5.47 -10.55 2.71
N THR A 85 6.62 -10.23 2.10
CA THR A 85 7.85 -9.93 2.86
C THR A 85 7.67 -8.68 3.73
N GLN A 86 7.03 -7.62 3.21
CA GLN A 86 6.70 -6.43 4.01
C GLN A 86 5.90 -6.81 5.26
N ARG A 87 4.82 -7.56 5.09
CA ARG A 87 3.95 -7.96 6.22
C ARG A 87 4.64 -8.89 7.20
N ALA A 88 5.53 -9.77 6.72
CA ALA A 88 6.35 -10.63 7.58
C ALA A 88 7.31 -9.82 8.46
N ILE A 89 8.01 -8.83 7.89
CA ILE A 89 8.89 -7.94 8.66
C ILE A 89 8.09 -7.11 9.67
N GLN A 90 6.94 -6.56 9.27
CA GLN A 90 6.06 -5.80 10.18
C GLN A 90 5.56 -6.64 11.35
N SER A 91 5.09 -7.86 11.08
CA SER A 91 4.63 -8.79 12.11
C SER A 91 5.79 -9.23 13.03
N PHE A 92 6.99 -9.42 12.47
CA PHE A 92 8.17 -9.76 13.25
C PHE A 92 8.61 -8.61 14.16
N ILE A 93 8.62 -7.37 13.66
CA ILE A 93 8.88 -6.17 14.47
C ILE A 93 7.87 -6.06 15.62
N PHE A 94 6.58 -6.27 15.34
CA PHE A 94 5.56 -6.30 16.39
C PHE A 94 5.89 -7.35 17.47
N LEU A 95 6.30 -8.56 17.09
CA LEU A 95 6.70 -9.60 18.04
C LEU A 95 7.92 -9.18 18.88
N LEU A 96 8.92 -8.54 18.28
CA LEU A 96 10.07 -8.01 19.02
C LEU A 96 9.65 -6.97 20.06
N VAL A 97 8.72 -6.07 19.73
CA VAL A 97 8.16 -5.10 20.68
C VAL A 97 7.44 -5.80 21.82
N GLN A 98 6.61 -6.82 21.54
CA GLN A 98 5.93 -7.60 22.57
C GLN A 98 6.92 -8.36 23.47
N CYS A 99 8.05 -8.82 22.91
CA CYS A 99 9.15 -9.43 23.64
C CYS A 99 10.06 -8.43 24.37
N ARG A 100 9.73 -7.13 24.36
CA ARG A 100 10.50 -6.04 24.96
C ARG A 100 11.91 -5.91 24.41
N ASP A 101 12.07 -6.11 23.11
CA ASP A 101 13.32 -5.88 22.37
C ASP A 101 13.20 -4.72 21.38
N PRO A 102 13.07 -3.46 21.87
CA PRO A 102 13.02 -2.29 21.00
C PRO A 102 14.38 -1.97 20.35
N HIS A 103 15.47 -2.59 20.82
CA HIS A 103 16.82 -2.31 20.33
C HIS A 103 17.07 -3.00 18.99
N THR A 104 16.67 -4.26 18.86
CA THR A 104 16.69 -4.95 17.56
C THR A 104 15.77 -4.26 16.56
N VAL A 105 14.60 -3.77 16.99
CA VAL A 105 13.70 -3.00 16.12
C VAL A 105 14.39 -1.75 15.57
N ARG A 106 14.99 -0.92 16.45
CA ARG A 106 15.72 0.28 16.02
C ARG A 106 16.90 -0.04 15.10
N TRP A 107 17.62 -1.13 15.38
CA TRP A 107 18.68 -1.60 14.50
C TRP A 107 18.13 -1.93 13.11
N MET A 108 17.05 -2.71 13.02
CA MET A 108 16.42 -3.03 11.73
C MET A 108 15.95 -1.77 10.98
N GLU A 109 15.30 -0.82 11.68
CA GLU A 109 14.84 0.42 11.06
C GLU A 109 15.98 1.26 10.51
N ASN A 110 17.08 1.39 11.26
CA ASN A 110 18.26 2.14 10.83
C ASN A 110 18.99 1.45 9.66
N THR A 111 19.21 0.14 9.74
CA THR A 111 19.98 -0.63 8.76
C THR A 111 19.27 -0.72 7.41
N TYR A 112 17.95 -0.93 7.42
CA TYR A 112 17.16 -1.13 6.19
C TYR A 112 16.35 0.11 5.77
N GLU A 113 16.56 1.24 6.45
CA GLU A 113 15.92 2.54 6.17
C GLU A 113 14.40 2.50 6.28
N PHE A 114 13.88 1.64 7.17
CA PHE A 114 12.46 1.61 7.49
C PHE A 114 12.08 2.75 8.43
N ARG A 115 10.83 3.22 8.35
CA ARG A 115 10.32 4.22 9.28
C ARG A 115 8.97 3.79 9.82
N ASN A 116 8.86 3.74 11.15
CA ASN A 116 7.61 3.49 11.86
C ASN A 116 6.90 2.23 11.38
N MET A 117 7.69 1.18 11.10
CA MET A 117 7.22 -0.02 10.40
C MET A 117 6.16 -0.78 11.21
N GLU A 118 6.24 -0.72 12.54
CA GLU A 118 5.26 -1.29 13.48
C GLU A 118 3.86 -0.69 13.29
N SER A 119 3.77 0.64 13.22
CA SER A 119 2.50 1.37 13.14
C SER A 119 1.99 1.57 11.71
N TYR A 120 2.80 1.25 10.70
CA TYR A 120 2.45 1.50 9.31
C TYR A 120 1.41 0.50 8.78
N HIS A 121 0.17 0.95 8.68
CA HIS A 121 -0.90 0.26 7.94
C HIS A 121 -0.95 0.79 6.50
N GLY A 122 -0.40 0.06 5.52
CA GLY A 122 -0.40 0.50 4.13
C GLY A 122 0.39 -0.43 3.21
N THR A 123 0.25 -0.24 1.91
CA THR A 123 1.07 -0.91 0.88
C THR A 123 2.28 -0.02 0.55
N GLY A 124 3.42 -0.60 0.17
CA GLY A 124 4.59 0.17 -0.25
C GLY A 124 5.42 0.80 0.87
N ALA A 125 5.53 0.16 2.04
CA ALA A 125 6.46 0.58 3.10
C ALA A 125 7.94 0.35 2.70
N PHE A 126 8.17 -0.55 1.75
CA PHE A 126 9.50 -0.92 1.29
C PHE A 126 10.02 0.02 0.21
N ASN A 127 11.33 0.29 0.29
CA ASN A 127 12.05 0.93 -0.78
C ASN A 127 12.27 -0.06 -1.94
N LEU A 128 11.28 -0.16 -2.82
CA LEU A 128 11.29 -1.07 -3.97
C LEU A 128 12.36 -0.71 -5.02
N THR A 129 12.95 0.49 -4.96
CA THR A 129 14.09 0.82 -5.85
C THR A 129 15.37 0.14 -5.39
N LYS A 130 15.53 -0.07 -4.08
CA LYS A 130 16.66 -0.80 -3.47
C LYS A 130 16.38 -2.30 -3.42
N TRP A 131 15.18 -2.68 -3.00
CA TRP A 131 14.76 -4.07 -2.77
C TRP A 131 13.72 -4.48 -3.82
N LYS A 132 14.18 -4.76 -5.04
CA LYS A 132 13.30 -5.04 -6.19
C LYS A 132 12.58 -6.38 -6.08
N THR A 133 13.20 -7.37 -5.45
CA THR A 133 12.68 -8.72 -5.28
C THR A 133 12.42 -9.03 -3.81
N TRP A 134 11.49 -9.94 -3.56
CA TRP A 134 10.99 -10.23 -2.22
C TRP A 134 12.06 -10.78 -1.27
N ASP A 135 13.10 -11.42 -1.83
CA ASP A 135 14.21 -12.06 -1.15
C ASP A 135 15.41 -11.15 -0.96
N SER A 136 15.53 -10.07 -1.75
CA SER A 136 16.72 -9.21 -1.79
C SER A 136 17.13 -8.68 -0.41
N ILE A 137 16.16 -8.24 0.40
CA ILE A 137 16.43 -7.79 1.76
C ILE A 137 16.87 -8.92 2.68
N LEU A 138 16.28 -10.11 2.54
CA LEU A 138 16.62 -11.27 3.36
C LEU A 138 18.01 -11.79 3.00
N ASP A 139 18.35 -11.78 1.71
CA ASP A 139 19.68 -12.10 1.23
C ASP A 139 20.72 -11.10 1.74
N ASP A 140 20.40 -9.79 1.76
CA ASP A 140 21.26 -8.79 2.39
C ASP A 140 21.47 -9.08 3.89
N MET A 141 20.40 -9.39 4.64
CA MET A 141 20.52 -9.79 6.05
C MET A 141 21.46 -10.99 6.24
N LEU A 142 21.46 -11.95 5.30
CA LEU A 142 22.36 -13.10 5.39
C LEU A 142 23.83 -12.68 5.24
N HIS A 143 24.12 -11.61 4.49
CA HIS A 143 25.48 -11.10 4.26
C HIS A 143 25.95 -10.12 5.34
N GLN A 144 25.04 -9.54 6.12
CA GLN A 144 25.41 -8.66 7.21
C GLN A 144 26.20 -9.42 8.31
N PRO A 145 27.32 -8.88 8.81
CA PRO A 145 28.04 -9.46 9.93
C PRO A 145 27.23 -9.31 11.23
N LYS A 146 27.60 -10.08 12.26
CA LYS A 146 27.06 -9.88 13.61
C LYS A 146 27.41 -8.46 14.08
N ASP A 147 26.46 -7.82 14.73
CA ASP A 147 26.58 -6.45 15.22
C ASP A 147 26.31 -6.40 16.73
N CYS A 148 26.70 -5.32 17.41
CA CYS A 148 26.50 -5.13 18.83
C CYS A 148 25.96 -3.74 19.13
N VAL A 149 24.75 -3.66 19.68
CA VAL A 149 24.16 -2.40 20.11
C VAL A 149 24.47 -2.17 21.59
N ILE A 150 25.13 -1.06 21.89
CA ILE A 150 25.42 -0.66 23.27
C ILE A 150 24.27 0.21 23.79
N VAL A 151 23.56 -0.30 24.80
CA VAL A 151 22.44 0.39 25.44
C VAL A 151 22.90 0.95 26.76
N GLN A 152 22.82 2.27 26.90
CA GLN A 152 23.06 2.96 28.16
C GLN A 152 21.75 3.11 28.92
N ALA A 153 21.62 2.44 30.07
CA ALA A 153 20.49 2.64 30.96
C ALA A 153 20.94 3.46 32.18
N LYS A 154 20.17 4.51 32.51
CA LYS A 154 20.38 5.25 33.75
C LYS A 154 20.14 4.31 34.93
N ARG A 155 21.15 4.16 35.80
CA ARG A 155 20.98 3.39 37.03
C ARG A 155 19.87 4.05 37.85
N ARG A 156 18.96 3.25 38.45
CA ARG A 156 17.83 3.77 39.26
C ARG A 156 18.34 4.86 40.20
N GLY A 157 17.71 6.04 40.10
CA GLY A 157 18.27 7.30 40.59
C GLY A 157 18.49 7.39 42.09
N LYS A 158 18.99 8.56 42.50
CA LYS A 158 19.28 8.95 43.88
C LYS A 158 18.14 8.52 44.83
N GLY A 159 18.48 7.83 45.92
CA GLY A 159 17.55 7.46 46.99
C GLY A 159 17.27 5.95 47.12
N HIS A 160 17.49 5.12 46.09
CA HIS A 160 17.26 3.67 46.19
C HIS A 160 18.37 2.86 46.90
N GLY A 161 19.21 3.53 47.71
CA GLY A 161 20.28 2.91 48.50
C GLY A 161 20.68 3.70 49.74
N GLY A 162 19.84 4.62 50.24
CA GLY A 162 20.12 5.40 51.46
C GLY A 162 20.99 6.65 51.27
N TRP A 163 21.23 7.09 50.03
CA TRP A 163 22.02 8.29 49.74
C TRP A 163 21.12 9.52 49.63
N SER A 164 21.57 10.66 50.16
CA SER A 164 20.85 11.94 50.10
C SER A 164 20.56 12.37 48.66
N ALA A 165 19.28 12.65 48.37
CA ALA A 165 18.81 13.07 47.05
C ALA A 165 19.44 14.39 46.55
N ASN A 166 20.00 15.19 47.45
CA ASN A 166 20.50 16.53 47.14
C ASN A 166 22.03 16.63 47.05
N ASN A 167 22.78 15.53 46.91
CA ASN A 167 24.22 15.64 46.72
C ASN A 167 24.56 16.09 45.26
N PRO A 168 25.10 17.31 45.04
CA PRO A 168 25.45 17.81 43.71
C PRO A 168 26.68 17.13 43.10
N TYR A 169 27.48 16.40 43.90
CA TYR A 169 28.70 15.72 43.47
C TYR A 169 28.47 14.29 42.97
N LEU A 170 27.22 13.80 42.98
CA LEU A 170 26.88 12.49 42.41
C LEU A 170 26.66 12.62 40.90
N GLU A 171 27.66 12.24 40.12
CA GLU A 171 27.58 12.09 38.67
C GLU A 171 26.51 11.06 38.27
N GLU A 172 25.84 11.30 37.13
CA GLU A 172 24.89 10.35 36.58
C GLU A 172 25.64 9.09 36.15
N ARG A 173 25.40 7.98 36.85
CA ARG A 173 25.98 6.69 36.50
C ARG A 173 25.06 5.96 35.53
N PHE A 174 25.56 5.69 34.35
CA PHE A 174 24.93 4.82 33.37
C PHE A 174 25.50 3.41 33.51
N VAL A 175 24.66 2.40 33.27
CA VAL A 175 25.08 1.02 33.09
C VAL A 175 24.96 0.72 31.61
N GLU A 176 26.05 0.26 31.01
CA GLU A 176 26.08 -0.14 29.61
C GLU A 176 25.76 -1.63 29.49
N PHE A 177 24.81 -1.96 28.62
CA PHE A 177 24.47 -3.32 28.24
C PHE A 177 24.83 -3.52 26.78
N ARG A 178 25.48 -4.63 26.47
CA ARG A 178 25.77 -5.04 25.10
C ARG A 178 24.68 -6.00 24.63
N ILE A 179 24.04 -5.67 23.52
CA ILE A 179 23.03 -6.51 22.87
C ILE A 179 23.61 -6.97 21.54
N ASP A 180 23.91 -8.26 21.46
CA ASP A 180 24.43 -8.86 20.23
C ASP A 180 23.27 -9.13 19.26
N ILE A 181 23.42 -8.64 18.03
CA ILE A 181 22.46 -8.81 16.95
C ILE A 181 23.07 -9.76 15.93
N ASP A 182 22.33 -10.82 15.62
CA ASP A 182 22.68 -11.81 14.60
C ASP A 182 21.71 -11.70 13.42
N PRO A 183 22.08 -10.99 12.34
CA PRO A 183 21.22 -10.79 11.17
C PRO A 183 20.75 -12.08 10.51
N VAL A 184 21.60 -13.12 10.50
CA VAL A 184 21.27 -14.44 9.94
C VAL A 184 20.14 -15.09 10.74
N SER A 185 20.20 -15.00 12.07
CA SER A 185 19.14 -15.48 12.96
C SER A 185 17.83 -14.69 12.79
N LEU A 186 17.90 -13.38 12.52
CA LEU A 186 16.73 -12.56 12.21
C LEU A 186 16.07 -13.00 10.90
N ALA A 187 16.85 -13.17 9.84
CA ALA A 187 16.36 -13.64 8.54
C ALA A 187 15.64 -14.99 8.65
N SER A 188 16.20 -15.95 9.41
CA SER A 188 15.56 -17.24 9.67
C SER A 188 14.18 -17.09 10.31
N ARG A 189 14.06 -16.21 11.33
CA ARG A 189 12.81 -16.00 12.06
C ARG A 189 11.77 -15.27 11.19
N ILE A 190 12.20 -14.29 10.39
CA ILE A 190 11.33 -13.59 9.45
C ILE A 190 10.77 -14.56 8.40
N LEU A 191 11.60 -15.49 7.88
CA LEU A 191 11.12 -16.54 6.95
C LEU A 191 10.04 -17.40 7.58
N SER A 192 10.17 -17.79 8.85
CA SER A 192 9.13 -18.54 9.56
C SER A 192 7.83 -17.75 9.69
N VAL A 193 7.90 -16.46 10.02
CA VAL A 193 6.71 -15.58 10.06
C VAL A 193 6.09 -15.44 8.67
N ARG A 194 6.91 -15.31 7.62
CA ARG A 194 6.46 -15.20 6.22
C ARG A 194 5.67 -16.43 5.78
N GLU A 195 6.11 -17.65 6.13
CA GLU A 195 5.37 -18.88 5.84
C GLU A 195 4.05 -19.00 6.60
N GLN A 196 4.03 -18.52 7.85
CA GLN A 196 2.78 -18.47 8.61
C GLN A 196 1.76 -17.56 7.93
N ILE A 197 2.15 -16.33 7.58
CA ILE A 197 1.27 -15.37 6.89
C ILE A 197 0.86 -15.91 5.51
N ALA A 198 1.77 -16.56 4.77
CA ALA A 198 1.44 -17.19 3.50
C ALA A 198 0.30 -18.22 3.63
N ARG A 199 0.36 -19.08 4.66
CA ARG A 199 -0.71 -20.06 4.93
C ARG A 199 -2.04 -19.38 5.26
N GLU A 200 -2.01 -18.32 6.06
CA GLU A 200 -3.20 -17.53 6.38
C GLU A 200 -3.79 -16.89 5.11
N TRP A 201 -2.94 -16.30 4.26
CA TRP A 201 -3.37 -15.66 3.01
C TRP A 201 -4.01 -16.63 2.02
N MET A 202 -3.55 -17.87 1.92
CA MET A 202 -4.23 -18.86 1.06
C MET A 202 -5.69 -19.09 1.46
N GLU A 203 -6.00 -19.04 2.75
CA GLU A 203 -7.38 -19.16 3.27
C GLU A 203 -8.15 -17.84 3.11
N ASP A 204 -7.47 -16.74 3.41
CA ASP A 204 -8.04 -15.39 3.36
C ASP A 204 -8.44 -15.02 1.92
N LEU A 205 -7.66 -15.40 0.91
CA LEU A 205 -7.98 -15.20 -0.51
C LEU A 205 -9.27 -15.92 -0.93
N VAL A 206 -9.56 -17.09 -0.36
CA VAL A 206 -10.84 -17.78 -0.59
C VAL A 206 -11.99 -16.97 0.01
N THR A 207 -11.81 -16.49 1.24
CA THR A 207 -12.80 -15.63 1.92
C THR A 207 -13.05 -14.34 1.13
N LEU A 208 -11.99 -13.73 0.59
CA LEU A 208 -12.09 -12.52 -0.22
C LEU A 208 -12.86 -12.75 -1.51
N ARG A 209 -12.69 -13.90 -2.17
CA ARG A 209 -13.49 -14.24 -3.35
C ARG A 209 -14.97 -14.35 -3.01
N THR A 210 -15.32 -15.02 -1.91
CA THR A 210 -16.71 -15.10 -1.45
C THR A 210 -17.27 -13.72 -1.07
N ALA A 211 -16.45 -12.85 -0.48
CA ALA A 211 -16.86 -11.49 -0.18
C ALA A 211 -17.08 -10.65 -1.45
N ASN A 212 -16.28 -10.85 -2.51
CA ASN A 212 -16.46 -10.17 -3.80
C ASN A 212 -17.83 -10.46 -4.39
N ASP A 213 -18.25 -11.72 -4.36
CA ASP A 213 -19.54 -12.15 -4.93
C ASP A 213 -20.72 -11.46 -4.23
N GLN A 214 -20.58 -11.13 -2.93
CA GLN A 214 -21.63 -10.49 -2.13
C GLN A 214 -21.78 -8.97 -2.36
N ILE A 215 -20.77 -8.30 -2.92
CA ILE A 215 -20.78 -6.82 -3.04
C ILE A 215 -21.89 -6.36 -3.96
N LEU A 216 -21.98 -6.96 -5.16
CA LEU A 216 -22.97 -6.58 -6.16
C LEU A 216 -24.37 -7.02 -5.74
N ASP A 217 -24.51 -8.22 -5.16
CA ASP A 217 -25.78 -8.70 -4.62
C ASP A 217 -26.33 -7.73 -3.55
N SER A 218 -25.48 -7.34 -2.59
CA SER A 218 -25.85 -6.37 -1.55
C SER A 218 -26.19 -4.99 -2.13
N TYR A 219 -25.43 -4.51 -3.13
CA TYR A 219 -25.73 -3.26 -3.83
C TYR A 219 -27.12 -3.26 -4.47
N TYR A 220 -27.46 -4.32 -5.21
CA TYR A 220 -28.77 -4.45 -5.86
C TYR A 220 -29.91 -4.63 -4.85
N ASP A 221 -29.68 -5.36 -3.75
CA ASP A 221 -30.64 -5.53 -2.66
C ASP A 221 -30.96 -4.20 -1.98
N MET A 222 -29.93 -3.41 -1.64
CA MET A 222 -30.10 -2.08 -1.05
C MET A 222 -30.83 -1.12 -2.00
N GLY A 223 -30.50 -1.16 -3.29
CA GLY A 223 -31.21 -0.37 -4.30
C GLY A 223 -32.69 -0.75 -4.47
N ARG A 224 -33.04 -2.04 -4.31
CA ARG A 224 -34.44 -2.49 -4.30
C ARG A 224 -35.18 -2.04 -3.04
N ALA A 225 -34.58 -2.24 -1.87
CA ALA A 225 -35.17 -1.84 -0.59
C ALA A 225 -35.46 -0.33 -0.54
N ALA A 226 -34.54 0.50 -1.04
CA ALA A 226 -34.74 1.96 -1.08
C ALA A 226 -35.97 2.37 -1.92
N ARG A 227 -36.24 1.67 -3.03
CA ARG A 227 -37.43 1.95 -3.88
C ARG A 227 -38.73 1.50 -3.23
N GLU A 228 -38.70 0.41 -2.46
CA GLU A 228 -39.85 -0.08 -1.71
C GLU A 228 -40.22 0.90 -0.57
N ASP A 229 -39.21 1.43 0.12
CA ASP A 229 -39.40 2.43 1.17
C ASP A 229 -40.01 3.74 0.64
N GLU A 230 -39.55 4.24 -0.52
CA GLU A 230 -40.14 5.41 -1.19
C GLU A 230 -41.62 5.19 -1.55
N SER A 231 -41.97 3.98 -1.98
CA SER A 231 -43.35 3.65 -2.33
C SER A 231 -44.27 3.59 -1.09
N SER A 232 -43.79 3.04 0.02
CA SER A 232 -44.56 2.89 1.26
C SER A 232 -44.79 4.21 1.99
N SER A 233 -43.83 5.15 1.93
CA SER A 233 -43.94 6.49 2.52
C SER A 233 -45.07 7.34 1.88
N SER A 234 -45.46 7.05 0.65
CA SER A 234 -46.52 7.79 -0.05
C SER A 234 -47.95 7.46 0.44
N SER A 235 -48.13 6.36 1.19
CA SER A 235 -49.45 5.81 1.55
C SER A 235 -49.97 6.19 2.94
N SER A 236 -49.19 6.89 3.78
CA SER A 236 -49.53 7.17 5.19
C SER A 236 -49.83 8.64 5.51
N LYS A 237 -50.46 9.37 4.58
CA LYS A 237 -50.78 10.80 4.75
C LYS A 237 -52.01 11.14 5.60
N ASP A 238 -52.71 10.17 6.20
CA ASP A 238 -54.00 10.43 6.88
C ASP A 238 -54.02 10.23 8.40
N SER A 239 -52.87 10.23 9.08
CA SER A 239 -52.84 10.34 10.55
C SER A 239 -52.14 11.63 10.97
N GLU A 240 -52.91 12.72 10.92
CA GLU A 240 -52.66 13.93 11.70
C GLU A 240 -52.60 13.59 13.20
N GLU A 241 -51.79 14.37 13.93
CA GLU A 241 -51.73 14.46 15.40
C GLU A 241 -50.98 13.36 16.19
N ASN A 242 -49.64 13.45 16.21
CA ASN A 242 -48.95 13.45 17.51
C ASN A 242 -47.61 14.21 17.45
N VAL A 243 -47.74 15.54 17.47
CA VAL A 243 -46.65 16.50 17.67
C VAL A 243 -46.35 16.51 19.16
N GLU A 244 -45.41 15.70 19.64
CA GLU A 244 -44.58 15.92 20.84
C GLU A 244 -43.84 14.64 21.26
N GLN A 245 -42.89 14.19 20.43
CA GLN A 245 -41.80 13.36 20.95
C GLN A 245 -40.46 13.84 20.39
N LEU A 246 -40.13 15.05 20.82
CA LEU A 246 -38.83 15.44 21.39
C LEU A 246 -37.66 14.49 21.10
N VAL A 247 -36.92 14.82 20.04
CA VAL A 247 -35.50 15.21 20.11
C VAL A 247 -34.64 14.32 21.02
N THR A 248 -34.11 13.24 20.45
CA THR A 248 -32.78 12.76 20.82
C THR A 248 -31.78 13.23 19.74
N PRO A 249 -31.02 14.31 19.98
CA PRO A 249 -29.93 14.72 19.12
C PRO A 249 -28.68 13.92 19.53
N TYR A 250 -28.02 13.28 18.55
CA TYR A 250 -26.87 12.36 18.69
C TYR A 250 -27.27 10.95 19.17
N SER A 251 -26.98 9.84 18.46
CA SER A 251 -25.70 9.47 17.85
C SER A 251 -25.86 8.31 16.83
N GLY A 252 -25.35 8.46 15.60
CA GLY A 252 -24.89 7.34 14.76
C GLY A 252 -25.82 6.74 13.70
N ILE A 253 -26.99 7.32 13.44
CA ILE A 253 -27.93 6.79 12.42
C ILE A 253 -27.63 7.33 11.00
N ASP A 254 -27.09 8.55 10.88
CA ASP A 254 -26.86 9.19 9.57
C ASP A 254 -25.70 8.60 8.75
N GLU A 255 -24.69 7.98 9.37
CA GLU A 255 -23.59 7.35 8.62
C GLU A 255 -24.00 6.02 7.98
N LYS A 256 -25.00 5.32 8.55
CA LYS A 256 -25.53 4.09 7.94
C LYS A 256 -26.34 4.35 6.68
N GLN A 257 -26.94 5.54 6.54
CA GLN A 257 -27.76 5.88 5.38
C GLN A 257 -26.95 6.18 4.11
N ARG A 258 -25.62 6.32 4.19
CA ARG A 258 -24.78 6.61 3.02
C ARG A 258 -24.10 5.39 2.42
N ARG A 259 -24.25 4.22 3.03
CA ARG A 259 -23.61 3.01 2.51
C ARG A 259 -24.39 2.47 1.34
N VAL A 260 -23.69 1.98 0.33
CA VAL A 260 -24.31 1.49 -0.91
C VAL A 260 -24.23 -0.03 -1.04
N PHE A 261 -23.39 -0.67 -0.23
CA PHE A 261 -23.34 -2.12 -0.06
C PHE A 261 -22.83 -2.48 1.35
N ASP A 262 -23.05 -3.72 1.75
CA ASP A 262 -22.58 -4.26 3.02
C ASP A 262 -21.09 -4.60 2.98
N ARG A 263 -20.32 -4.05 3.93
CA ARG A 263 -18.88 -4.30 4.09
C ARG A 263 -18.61 -5.62 4.82
N ASN A 264 -19.03 -6.73 4.20
CA ASN A 264 -19.03 -8.04 4.84
C ASN A 264 -17.66 -8.72 4.89
N ALA A 265 -16.68 -8.30 4.09
CA ALA A 265 -15.36 -8.95 4.01
C ALA A 265 -14.70 -9.11 5.39
N MET A 266 -14.66 -8.04 6.18
CA MET A 266 -14.07 -8.06 7.53
C MET A 266 -14.89 -8.87 8.54
N LEU A 267 -16.22 -8.91 8.40
CA LEU A 267 -17.10 -9.72 9.23
C LEU A 267 -16.92 -11.22 8.94
N MET A 268 -16.76 -11.57 7.66
CA MET A 268 -16.43 -12.93 7.24
C MET A 268 -15.08 -13.37 7.80
N LEU A 269 -14.05 -12.54 7.69
CA LEU A 269 -12.75 -12.82 8.30
C LEU A 269 -12.88 -13.07 9.81
N THR A 270 -13.53 -12.17 10.53
CA THR A 270 -13.71 -12.29 11.98
C THR A 270 -14.39 -13.62 12.33
N SER A 271 -15.40 -14.01 11.56
CA SER A 271 -16.08 -15.30 11.71
C SER A 271 -15.11 -16.47 11.51
N THR A 272 -14.30 -16.46 10.44
CA THR A 272 -13.31 -17.52 10.18
C THR A 272 -12.23 -17.60 11.27
N MET A 273 -11.81 -16.47 11.83
CA MET A 273 -10.82 -16.40 12.91
C MET A 273 -11.35 -17.03 14.20
N ILE A 274 -12.60 -16.75 14.56
CA ILE A 274 -13.23 -17.29 15.78
C ILE A 274 -13.20 -18.83 15.77
N PHE A 275 -13.45 -19.45 14.62
CA PHE A 275 -13.45 -20.91 14.51
C PHE A 275 -12.05 -21.55 14.53
N LYS A 276 -10.98 -20.80 14.25
CA LYS A 276 -9.59 -21.30 14.13
C LYS A 276 -8.66 -20.82 15.25
N ALA A 277 -9.20 -20.63 16.45
CA ALA A 277 -8.68 -19.85 17.58
C ALA A 277 -7.22 -20.06 18.09
N PHE A 278 -6.34 -20.84 17.47
CA PHE A 278 -5.04 -21.20 18.07
C PHE A 278 -3.76 -20.92 17.27
N ALA A 279 -3.79 -20.30 16.08
CA ALA A 279 -2.55 -20.07 15.33
C ALA A 279 -2.49 -18.84 14.40
N SER A 280 -3.36 -17.83 14.57
CA SER A 280 -3.32 -16.64 13.71
C SER A 280 -2.15 -15.71 14.07
N SER A 281 -1.55 -15.09 13.06
CA SER A 281 -0.53 -14.07 13.24
C SER A 281 -1.12 -12.85 13.97
N PRO A 282 -0.33 -12.13 14.79
CA PRO A 282 -0.87 -11.05 15.63
C PRO A 282 -1.54 -9.90 14.85
N GLN A 283 -1.16 -9.73 13.58
CA GLN A 283 -1.65 -8.67 12.71
C GLN A 283 -2.52 -9.21 11.57
N ARG A 284 -3.09 -10.42 11.69
CA ARG A 284 -3.86 -11.06 10.61
C ARG A 284 -5.01 -10.18 10.09
N GLN A 285 -5.73 -9.49 10.98
CA GLN A 285 -6.80 -8.56 10.57
C GLN A 285 -6.28 -7.43 9.67
N GLY A 286 -5.17 -6.80 10.06
CA GLY A 286 -4.52 -5.76 9.25
C GLY A 286 -3.90 -6.31 7.97
N ASN A 287 -3.35 -7.53 8.00
CA ASN A 287 -2.83 -8.21 6.82
C ASN A 287 -3.94 -8.48 5.80
N PHE A 288 -5.11 -8.93 6.25
CA PHE A 288 -6.27 -9.19 5.39
C PHE A 288 -6.77 -7.92 4.71
N ASP A 289 -6.97 -6.85 5.49
CA ASP A 289 -7.44 -5.56 4.97
C ASP A 289 -6.51 -5.00 3.89
N LEU A 290 -5.20 -5.03 4.12
CA LEU A 290 -4.23 -4.55 3.14
C LEU A 290 -4.05 -5.50 1.95
N LEU A 291 -4.21 -6.82 2.13
CA LEU A 291 -4.24 -7.77 1.02
C LEU A 291 -5.42 -7.47 0.10
N TYR A 292 -6.58 -7.17 0.67
CA TYR A 292 -7.78 -6.78 -0.06
C TYR A 292 -7.62 -5.44 -0.79
N LEU A 293 -6.94 -4.46 -0.17
CA LEU A 293 -6.56 -3.21 -0.81
C LEU A 293 -5.60 -3.43 -1.99
N LEU A 294 -4.55 -4.24 -1.80
CA LEU A 294 -3.58 -4.54 -2.85
C LEU A 294 -4.21 -5.28 -4.02
N LEU A 295 -5.09 -6.26 -3.75
CA LEU A 295 -5.88 -6.95 -4.76
C LEU A 295 -6.68 -5.97 -5.61
N THR A 296 -7.40 -5.05 -4.95
CA THR A 296 -8.21 -4.04 -5.64
C THR A 296 -7.34 -3.14 -6.52
N GLN A 297 -6.15 -2.77 -6.05
CA GLN A 297 -5.20 -1.98 -6.84
C GLN A 297 -4.69 -2.72 -8.08
N GLU A 298 -4.27 -3.99 -7.92
CA GLU A 298 -3.78 -4.81 -9.04
C GLU A 298 -4.89 -5.05 -10.08
N SER A 299 -6.10 -5.36 -9.63
CA SER A 299 -7.25 -5.55 -10.52
C SER A 299 -7.57 -4.30 -11.32
N LEU A 300 -7.52 -3.14 -10.68
CA LEU A 300 -7.70 -1.86 -11.35
C LEU A 300 -6.63 -1.63 -12.42
N HIS A 301 -5.37 -1.94 -12.14
CA HIS A 301 -4.28 -1.83 -13.12
C HIS A 301 -4.46 -2.76 -14.32
N ARG A 302 -4.98 -3.98 -14.10
CA ARG A 302 -5.30 -4.93 -15.18
C ARG A 302 -6.49 -4.47 -16.03
N VAL A 303 -7.57 -4.00 -15.40
CA VAL A 303 -8.74 -3.45 -16.12
C VAL A 303 -8.34 -2.22 -16.95
N LEU A 304 -7.51 -1.33 -16.40
CA LEU A 304 -6.96 -0.20 -17.16
C LEU A 304 -6.15 -0.64 -18.38
N ARG A 305 -5.39 -1.73 -18.26
CA ARG A 305 -4.62 -2.29 -19.38
C ARG A 305 -5.54 -2.90 -20.43
N GLU A 306 -6.51 -3.70 -20.01
CA GLU A 306 -7.50 -4.31 -20.91
C GLU A 306 -8.31 -3.26 -21.68
N TYR A 307 -8.74 -2.19 -21.00
CA TYR A 307 -9.45 -1.09 -21.65
C TYR A 307 -8.57 -0.33 -22.64
N ARG A 308 -7.26 -0.17 -22.37
CA ARG A 308 -6.32 0.43 -23.33
C ARG A 308 -6.12 -0.47 -24.55
N GLU A 309 -5.95 -1.77 -24.33
CA GLU A 309 -5.71 -2.77 -25.38
C GLU A 309 -6.95 -2.98 -26.28
N SER A 310 -8.15 -2.70 -25.76
CA SER A 310 -9.41 -2.72 -26.51
C SER A 310 -9.57 -1.57 -27.51
N GLY A 311 -8.67 -0.57 -27.51
CA GLY A 311 -8.68 0.56 -28.43
C GLY A 311 -9.95 1.41 -28.36
N ASP A 312 -10.46 1.82 -29.52
CA ASP A 312 -11.60 2.75 -29.68
C ASP A 312 -12.87 2.34 -28.91
N GLU A 313 -13.10 1.04 -28.67
CA GLU A 313 -14.34 0.55 -28.05
C GLU A 313 -14.46 0.96 -26.57
N ARG A 314 -13.33 1.04 -25.86
CA ARG A 314 -13.26 1.30 -24.42
C ARG A 314 -12.45 2.54 -24.07
N GLU A 315 -11.97 3.30 -25.06
CA GLU A 315 -11.15 4.49 -24.86
C GLU A 315 -11.78 5.51 -23.89
N VAL A 316 -13.10 5.73 -24.00
CA VAL A 316 -13.83 6.68 -23.15
C VAL A 316 -13.80 6.25 -21.68
N SER A 317 -14.06 4.96 -21.43
CA SER A 317 -14.04 4.36 -20.10
C SER A 317 -12.62 4.28 -19.54
N TYR A 318 -11.63 3.99 -20.38
CA TYR A 318 -10.21 4.00 -20.02
C TYR A 318 -9.79 5.37 -19.49
N GLU A 319 -10.01 6.43 -20.27
CA GLU A 319 -9.61 7.79 -19.91
C GLU A 319 -10.34 8.28 -18.65
N TRP A 320 -11.62 7.92 -18.50
CA TRP A 320 -12.38 8.24 -17.30
C TRP A 320 -11.84 7.50 -16.07
N LEU A 321 -11.65 6.18 -16.15
CA LEU A 321 -11.17 5.35 -15.04
C LEU A 321 -9.76 5.75 -14.61
N LYS A 322 -8.87 6.03 -15.58
CA LYS A 322 -7.52 6.54 -15.34
C LYS A 322 -7.56 7.85 -14.57
N GLY A 323 -8.38 8.81 -15.00
CA GLY A 323 -8.57 10.08 -14.30
C GLY A 323 -9.16 9.89 -12.89
N PHE A 324 -10.16 9.02 -12.76
CA PHE A 324 -10.79 8.68 -11.49
C PHE A 324 -9.78 8.10 -10.48
N TYR A 325 -8.94 7.16 -10.95
CA TYR A 325 -7.89 6.53 -10.15
C TYR A 325 -6.79 7.50 -9.75
N LEU A 326 -6.26 8.28 -10.71
CA LEU A 326 -5.19 9.25 -10.47
C LEU A 326 -5.57 10.30 -9.41
N ALA A 327 -6.83 10.74 -9.40
CA ALA A 327 -7.33 11.68 -8.41
C ALA A 327 -7.39 11.08 -6.98
N ARG A 328 -7.32 9.76 -6.85
CA ARG A 328 -7.63 8.99 -5.63
C ARG A 328 -6.48 8.11 -5.14
N VAL A 329 -5.46 7.88 -5.96
CA VAL A 329 -4.33 6.99 -5.60
C VAL A 329 -3.68 7.38 -4.28
N GLY A 330 -3.45 8.67 -4.07
CA GLY A 330 -2.83 9.20 -2.87
C GLY A 330 -3.67 9.03 -1.60
N SER A 331 -5.01 8.99 -1.71
CA SER A 331 -5.89 8.89 -0.54
C SER A 331 -6.24 7.45 -0.18
N PHE A 332 -6.38 6.56 -1.17
CA PHE A 332 -6.85 5.19 -0.94
C PHE A 332 -5.73 4.14 -0.95
N PHE A 333 -4.67 4.32 -1.73
CA PHE A 333 -3.70 3.26 -2.02
C PHE A 333 -2.28 3.56 -1.53
N ASP A 334 -1.99 4.80 -1.11
CA ASP A 334 -0.63 5.23 -0.76
C ASP A 334 -0.50 5.69 0.69
N GLY A 335 0.63 5.38 1.31
CA GLY A 335 0.96 5.86 2.65
C GLY A 335 0.21 5.12 3.74
N HIS A 336 0.07 5.78 4.89
CA HIS A 336 -0.66 5.23 6.03
C HIS A 336 -2.16 5.34 5.80
N GLN A 337 -2.84 4.20 5.85
CA GLN A 337 -4.23 3.99 5.50
C GLN A 337 -5.04 3.60 6.73
N ASP A 338 -6.33 3.89 6.68
CA ASP A 338 -7.32 3.34 7.61
C ASP A 338 -7.84 1.99 7.09
N TYR A 339 -8.57 1.25 7.92
CA TYR A 339 -9.22 0.01 7.50
C TYR A 339 -10.38 0.27 6.53
N GLY A 340 -10.61 -0.65 5.59
CA GLY A 340 -11.76 -0.63 4.68
C GLY A 340 -11.60 0.30 3.47
N ARG A 341 -10.39 0.78 3.18
CA ARG A 341 -10.12 1.71 2.07
C ARG A 341 -10.43 1.14 0.69
N ALA A 342 -10.31 -0.18 0.53
CA ALA A 342 -10.72 -0.87 -0.69
C ALA A 342 -12.22 -0.74 -0.94
N ASP A 343 -13.04 -0.92 0.12
CA ASP A 343 -14.49 -0.78 0.03
C ASP A 343 -14.89 0.68 -0.17
N ASP A 344 -14.24 1.63 0.54
CA ASP A 344 -14.49 3.06 0.33
C ASP A 344 -14.27 3.47 -1.14
N PHE A 345 -13.21 2.96 -1.78
CA PHE A 345 -12.92 3.25 -3.19
C PHE A 345 -13.99 2.69 -4.12
N LEU A 346 -14.42 1.43 -3.92
CA LEU A 346 -15.48 0.81 -4.71
C LEU A 346 -16.83 1.48 -4.49
N GLU A 347 -17.13 1.89 -3.26
CA GLU A 347 -18.34 2.62 -2.92
C GLU A 347 -18.39 3.97 -3.64
N GLU A 348 -17.29 4.72 -3.64
CA GLU A 348 -17.22 5.98 -4.38
C GLU A 348 -17.37 5.77 -5.90
N LEU A 349 -16.84 4.67 -6.43
CA LEU A 349 -17.01 4.29 -7.84
C LEU A 349 -18.46 3.94 -8.18
N LEU A 350 -19.14 3.17 -7.32
CA LEU A 350 -20.54 2.77 -7.50
C LEU A 350 -21.53 3.92 -7.33
N LEU A 351 -21.15 4.97 -6.60
CA LEU A 351 -21.92 6.21 -6.45
C LEU A 351 -21.73 7.19 -7.61
N ALA A 352 -20.71 6.99 -8.45
CA ALA A 352 -20.45 7.89 -9.55
C ALA A 352 -21.61 7.80 -10.59
N PRO A 353 -22.21 8.94 -10.98
CA PRO A 353 -23.30 8.91 -11.95
C PRO A 353 -22.79 8.53 -13.34
N PRO A 354 -23.61 7.84 -14.16
CA PRO A 354 -23.32 7.69 -15.59
C PRO A 354 -23.11 9.06 -16.25
N SER A 355 -22.12 9.15 -17.13
CA SER A 355 -21.76 10.41 -17.79
C SER A 355 -21.40 10.19 -19.25
N THR A 356 -21.43 11.24 -20.06
CA THR A 356 -20.96 11.19 -21.44
C THR A 356 -19.70 12.04 -21.59
N LYS A 357 -18.76 11.59 -22.42
CA LYS A 357 -17.53 12.33 -22.72
C LYS A 357 -17.31 12.33 -24.23
N GLU A 358 -17.04 13.51 -24.76
CA GLU A 358 -16.67 13.69 -26.16
C GLU A 358 -15.17 13.44 -26.32
N LEU A 359 -14.81 12.59 -27.29
CA LEU A 359 -13.43 12.29 -27.63
C LEU A 359 -12.91 13.21 -28.73
N SER A 360 -11.58 13.25 -28.88
CA SER A 360 -10.89 13.98 -29.96
C SER A 360 -11.37 13.59 -31.36
N SER A 361 -11.92 12.38 -31.51
CA SER A 361 -12.52 11.85 -32.74
C SER A 361 -13.95 12.32 -33.01
N SER A 362 -14.49 13.28 -32.24
CA SER A 362 -15.91 13.71 -32.29
C SER A 362 -16.91 12.59 -31.99
N ARG A 363 -16.46 11.48 -31.39
CA ARG A 363 -17.32 10.41 -30.90
C ARG A 363 -17.73 10.74 -29.46
N ILE A 364 -19.02 10.56 -29.17
CA ILE A 364 -19.55 10.67 -27.81
C ILE A 364 -19.64 9.25 -27.26
N GLY A 365 -18.91 8.96 -26.18
CA GLY A 365 -19.04 7.71 -25.45
C GLY A 365 -19.84 7.88 -24.18
N LEU A 366 -20.58 6.83 -23.81
CA LEU A 366 -21.24 6.71 -22.51
C LEU A 366 -20.29 6.01 -21.54
N ILE A 367 -20.13 6.58 -20.35
CA ILE A 367 -19.37 6.04 -19.24
C ILE A 367 -20.38 5.47 -18.24
N ASP A 368 -20.23 4.19 -17.92
CA ASP A 368 -21.02 3.48 -16.93
C ASP A 368 -20.12 3.02 -15.77
N PRO A 369 -20.06 3.78 -14.66
CA PRO A 369 -19.23 3.44 -13.50
C PRO A 369 -19.61 2.11 -12.83
N LEU A 370 -20.89 1.72 -12.86
CA LEU A 370 -21.34 0.44 -12.32
C LEU A 370 -20.69 -0.71 -13.10
N ARG A 371 -20.72 -0.63 -14.44
CA ARG A 371 -20.06 -1.61 -15.29
C ARG A 371 -18.55 -1.70 -15.04
N ILE A 372 -17.90 -0.56 -14.82
CA ILE A 372 -16.47 -0.53 -14.49
C ILE A 372 -16.20 -1.20 -13.14
N ALA A 373 -17.05 -0.98 -12.14
CA ALA A 373 -16.96 -1.64 -10.85
C ALA A 373 -17.13 -3.16 -10.98
N GLU A 374 -18.08 -3.63 -11.79
CA GLU A 374 -18.25 -5.07 -12.11
C GLU A 374 -16.98 -5.68 -12.73
N ASP A 375 -16.39 -4.99 -13.71
CA ASP A 375 -15.17 -5.45 -14.38
C ASP A 375 -13.99 -5.53 -13.38
N ILE A 376 -13.86 -4.57 -12.45
CA ILE A 376 -12.83 -4.59 -11.39
C ILE A 376 -13.07 -5.74 -10.39
N ILE A 377 -14.30 -5.92 -9.90
CA ILE A 377 -14.64 -6.99 -8.94
C ILE A 377 -14.38 -8.37 -9.58
N THR A 378 -14.76 -8.53 -10.85
CA THR A 378 -14.50 -9.75 -11.62
C THR A 378 -13.00 -10.01 -11.74
N MET A 379 -12.23 -9.00 -12.16
CA MET A 379 -10.77 -9.09 -12.27
C MET A 379 -10.12 -9.39 -10.90
N ARG A 380 -10.69 -8.91 -9.81
CA ARG A 380 -10.21 -9.19 -8.45
C ARG A 380 -10.31 -10.64 -8.06
N SER A 381 -11.37 -11.33 -8.46
CA SER A 381 -11.50 -12.76 -8.26
C SER A 381 -10.46 -13.56 -9.08
N VAL A 382 -10.10 -13.09 -10.28
CA VAL A 382 -9.02 -13.70 -11.09
C VAL A 382 -7.66 -13.52 -10.41
N VAL A 383 -7.32 -12.29 -10.01
CA VAL A 383 -6.05 -11.99 -9.33
C VAL A 383 -5.93 -12.78 -8.02
N ALA A 384 -7.02 -12.92 -7.26
CA ALA A 384 -7.01 -13.67 -6.00
C ALA A 384 -6.66 -15.16 -6.20
N GLU A 385 -7.14 -15.80 -7.25
CA GLU A 385 -6.78 -17.20 -7.56
C GLU A 385 -5.31 -17.32 -8.02
N GLU A 386 -4.84 -16.41 -8.86
CA GLU A 386 -3.43 -16.38 -9.28
C GLU A 386 -2.49 -16.23 -8.07
N TRP A 387 -2.77 -15.25 -7.21
CA TRP A 387 -1.98 -15.01 -6.00
C TRP A 387 -2.05 -16.17 -5.02
N LYS A 388 -3.17 -16.87 -4.92
CA LYS A 388 -3.28 -18.08 -4.11
C LYS A 388 -2.32 -19.15 -4.63
N THR A 389 -2.22 -19.33 -5.95
CA THR A 389 -1.23 -20.24 -6.56
C THR A 389 0.21 -19.77 -6.30
N GLU A 390 0.50 -18.48 -6.45
CA GLU A 390 1.84 -17.93 -6.18
C GLU A 390 2.25 -18.06 -4.70
N ILE A 391 1.33 -17.83 -3.77
CA ILE A 391 1.59 -17.93 -2.34
C ILE A 391 1.79 -19.40 -1.93
N ALA A 392 1.13 -20.35 -2.60
CA ALA A 392 1.36 -21.77 -2.37
C ALA A 392 2.81 -22.20 -2.66
N SER A 393 3.54 -21.48 -3.54
CA SER A 393 4.95 -21.77 -3.86
C SER A 393 5.95 -21.22 -2.83
N VAL A 394 5.50 -20.42 -1.84
CA VAL A 394 6.38 -19.73 -0.88
C VAL A 394 7.33 -20.68 -0.11
N PRO A 395 6.90 -21.86 0.38
CA PRO A 395 7.81 -22.78 1.05
C PRO A 395 8.96 -23.27 0.16
N GLU A 396 8.69 -23.46 -1.14
CA GLU A 396 9.69 -23.86 -2.14
C GLU A 396 10.66 -22.71 -2.44
N ASP A 397 10.13 -21.49 -2.62
CA ASP A 397 10.94 -20.28 -2.83
C ASP A 397 11.94 -20.06 -1.68
N HIS A 398 11.53 -20.38 -0.44
CA HIS A 398 12.39 -20.26 0.74
C HIS A 398 13.54 -21.28 0.77
N MET A 399 13.48 -22.38 0.00
CA MET A 399 14.52 -23.41 0.02
C MET A 399 15.88 -22.86 -0.39
N GLY A 400 15.92 -21.92 -1.35
CA GLY A 400 17.15 -21.24 -1.76
C GLY A 400 17.81 -20.47 -0.61
N LEU A 401 17.03 -19.64 0.10
CA LEU A 401 17.52 -18.88 1.26
C LEU A 401 17.89 -19.79 2.44
N ARG A 402 17.12 -20.85 2.69
CA ARG A 402 17.42 -21.84 3.73
C ARG A 402 18.73 -22.57 3.48
N LYS A 403 19.00 -22.95 2.23
CA LYS A 403 20.27 -23.56 1.85
C LYS A 403 21.44 -22.61 2.13
N LYS A 404 21.34 -21.34 1.70
CA LYS A 404 22.34 -20.30 2.00
C LYS A 404 22.54 -20.13 3.50
N LEU A 405 21.45 -20.09 4.27
CA LEU A 405 21.47 -19.95 5.73
C LEU A 405 22.17 -21.13 6.40
N LEU A 406 21.84 -22.36 6.01
CA LEU A 406 22.46 -23.58 6.54
C LEU A 406 23.96 -23.61 6.21
N SER A 407 24.35 -23.27 4.98
CA SER A 407 25.77 -23.19 4.59
C SER A 407 26.54 -22.22 5.47
N LYS A 408 25.99 -21.04 5.78
CA LYS A 408 26.62 -20.07 6.69
C LYS A 408 26.70 -20.59 8.13
N GLN A 409 25.66 -21.25 8.63
CA GLN A 409 25.63 -21.82 9.99
C GLN A 409 26.63 -22.97 10.17
N MET A 410 26.87 -23.76 9.12
CA MET A 410 27.83 -24.87 9.16
C MET A 410 29.29 -24.42 9.12
N GLY A 411 29.56 -23.10 9.07
CA GLY A 411 30.92 -22.58 8.97
C GLY A 411 31.65 -23.03 7.69
N SER A 412 30.91 -23.55 6.71
CA SER A 412 31.42 -23.75 5.37
C SER A 412 31.58 -22.38 4.76
N TYR A 413 32.75 -21.80 5.01
CA TYR A 413 33.31 -20.74 4.19
C TYR A 413 33.17 -21.24 2.75
N ASP A 414 32.47 -20.47 1.91
CA ASP A 414 32.44 -20.71 0.48
C ASP A 414 33.45 -19.74 -0.15
N PRO A 415 34.76 -20.07 -0.16
CA PRO A 415 35.78 -19.20 -0.73
C PRO A 415 35.68 -19.10 -2.26
N LEU A 416 34.66 -19.66 -2.91
CA LEU A 416 34.57 -19.74 -4.37
C LEU A 416 33.63 -18.72 -5.02
N VAL A 417 32.89 -17.90 -4.26
CA VAL A 417 31.94 -16.92 -4.83
C VAL A 417 32.59 -15.55 -5.11
N GLU A 418 33.84 -15.31 -4.71
CA GLU A 418 34.53 -14.04 -5.02
C GLU A 418 35.04 -13.90 -6.47
N GLN A 419 34.87 -14.90 -7.36
CA GLN A 419 35.50 -14.85 -8.69
C GLN A 419 34.59 -14.66 -9.92
N GLU A 420 33.26 -14.65 -9.82
CA GLU A 420 32.40 -14.54 -11.03
C GLU A 420 31.78 -13.15 -11.29
N SER A 421 31.97 -12.13 -10.43
CA SER A 421 31.40 -10.79 -10.68
C SER A 421 32.39 -9.73 -11.18
N SER A 422 33.68 -10.05 -11.32
CA SER A 422 34.61 -9.18 -12.05
C SER A 422 34.53 -9.44 -13.56
N THR A 423 33.36 -9.19 -14.15
CA THR A 423 33.35 -8.90 -15.59
C THR A 423 34.10 -7.57 -15.76
N PRO A 424 35.25 -7.53 -16.44
CA PRO A 424 35.94 -6.28 -16.66
C PRO A 424 34.98 -5.35 -17.38
N ARG A 425 34.77 -4.15 -16.83
CA ARG A 425 34.20 -3.03 -17.58
C ARG A 425 35.03 -2.92 -18.86
N SER A 426 34.47 -3.43 -19.95
CA SER A 426 34.91 -3.16 -21.31
C SER A 426 35.06 -1.66 -21.44
N SER A 427 36.30 -1.19 -21.41
CA SER A 427 36.69 0.08 -22.02
C SER A 427 36.13 0.05 -23.43
N LEU A 428 35.12 0.89 -23.68
CA LEU A 428 34.74 1.29 -25.02
C LEU A 428 36.00 1.91 -25.64
N GLU A 429 36.68 1.10 -26.43
CA GLU A 429 37.68 1.54 -27.39
C GLU A 429 36.96 2.39 -28.44
N ASP A 430 37.49 3.59 -28.61
CA ASP A 430 37.40 4.39 -29.82
C ASP A 430 37.86 3.56 -31.01
N GLU A 431 36.97 3.29 -31.97
CA GLU A 431 37.25 2.93 -33.36
C GLU A 431 35.87 2.89 -34.07
N ASN A 432 35.62 3.40 -35.28
CA ASN A 432 36.45 4.00 -36.30
C ASN A 432 35.50 4.62 -37.35
N ASP A 433 36.04 5.56 -38.11
CA ASP A 433 35.49 6.19 -39.30
C ASP A 433 34.95 5.20 -40.35
N GLY A 434 33.89 5.60 -41.05
CA GLY A 434 33.30 4.77 -42.11
C GLY A 434 32.27 5.47 -43.00
N VAL A 435 32.71 6.49 -43.72
CA VAL A 435 32.23 7.00 -45.02
C VAL A 435 31.14 6.14 -45.69
N PHE A 436 29.99 6.74 -46.03
CA PHE A 436 29.34 6.51 -47.33
C PHE A 436 28.61 7.78 -47.80
N GLN A 437 28.81 8.06 -49.09
CA GLN A 437 28.24 9.13 -49.91
C GLN A 437 26.76 8.95 -50.18
#